data_AF-A0A852G095-F1
#
_entry.id   AF-A0A852G095-F1
#
_cell.length_a   1.000
_cell.length_b   1.000
_cell.length_c   1.000
_cell.angle_alpha   90.00
_cell.angle_beta   90.00
_cell.angle_gamma   90.00
#
_symmetry.space_group_name_H-M   'P 1'
#
loop_
_entity.id
_entity.type
_entity.pdbx_description
1 polymer ?
#
loop_
_entity_poly.entity_id
_entity_poly.type
_entity_poly.pdbx_seq_one_letter_code
_entity_poly.pdbx_strand_id
1 'polypeptide(L)'
;GKFSKSRGVGVFGDMAKDTGIPADVWRFYLLYLRPEGQDSAFSWADLLLKNNSELLNNLGNFINRAGMFVCKFFGGSVPAMVLTAEDQRLLARVTLEMRQYHQLMEKVRWVQGGPTPRGGGAEPALQVLSPTCAPPASATRSGACSASPATATSTSR
;
A
#
# COMPACT_ATOMS: atom_id res chain seq x y z
N GLY A 1 8.29 -17.40 -18.67
CA GLY A 1 7.95 -17.97 -20.00
C GLY A 1 7.16 -16.95 -20.79
N LYS A 2 7.12 -17.04 -22.14
CA LYS A 2 6.35 -16.12 -23.00
C LYS A 2 4.92 -16.64 -23.21
N PHE A 3 3.94 -15.75 -23.27
CA PHE A 3 2.56 -16.07 -23.64
C PHE A 3 2.51 -16.74 -25.02
N SER A 4 1.68 -17.78 -25.18
CA SER A 4 1.59 -18.56 -26.41
C SER A 4 0.21 -19.18 -26.56
N LYS A 5 -0.58 -18.64 -27.49
CA LYS A 5 -1.92 -19.17 -27.80
C LYS A 5 -1.87 -20.60 -28.35
N SER A 6 -0.95 -20.88 -29.27
CA SER A 6 -0.78 -22.21 -29.88
C SER A 6 -0.38 -23.31 -28.88
N ARG A 7 0.30 -22.94 -27.80
CA ARG A 7 0.71 -23.87 -26.73
C ARG A 7 -0.22 -23.84 -25.52
N GLY A 8 -1.28 -23.02 -25.54
CA GLY A 8 -2.18 -22.83 -24.40
C GLY A 8 -1.49 -22.28 -23.14
N VAL A 9 -0.38 -21.55 -23.28
CA VAL A 9 0.40 -21.03 -22.15
C VAL A 9 0.11 -19.54 -21.99
N GLY A 10 -0.60 -19.18 -20.92
CA GLY A 10 -0.90 -17.79 -20.61
C GLY A 10 -2.33 -17.54 -20.16
N VAL A 11 -2.56 -16.42 -19.48
CA VAL A 11 -3.90 -15.89 -19.23
C VAL A 11 -4.22 -14.87 -20.33
N PHE A 12 -5.25 -15.15 -21.12
CA PHE A 12 -5.74 -14.26 -22.16
C PHE A 12 -6.99 -13.51 -21.68
N GLY A 13 -7.26 -12.33 -22.26
CA GLY A 13 -8.30 -11.42 -21.76
C GLY A 13 -9.74 -11.97 -21.87
N ASP A 14 -9.98 -12.87 -22.80
CA ASP A 14 -11.20 -13.67 -22.91
C ASP A 14 -11.34 -14.65 -21.73
N MET A 15 -10.26 -15.36 -21.39
CA MET A 15 -10.23 -16.32 -20.29
C MET A 15 -10.27 -15.67 -18.90
N ALA A 16 -9.80 -14.42 -18.78
CA ALA A 16 -9.72 -13.72 -17.50
C ALA A 16 -11.09 -13.59 -16.82
N LYS A 17 -12.17 -13.45 -17.59
CA LYS A 17 -13.55 -13.36 -17.08
C LYS A 17 -14.00 -14.67 -16.43
N ASP A 18 -13.57 -15.80 -16.97
CA ASP A 18 -13.97 -17.13 -16.53
C ASP A 18 -13.24 -17.58 -15.25
N THR A 19 -12.19 -16.84 -14.84
CA THR A 19 -11.43 -17.14 -13.61
C THR A 19 -12.19 -16.83 -12.32
N GLY A 20 -13.29 -16.08 -12.38
CA GLY A 20 -14.01 -15.59 -11.20
C GLY A 20 -13.27 -14.50 -10.41
N ILE A 21 -12.08 -14.09 -10.86
CA ILE A 21 -11.31 -13.01 -10.23
C ILE A 21 -11.86 -11.65 -10.72
N PRO A 22 -12.21 -10.71 -9.83
CA PRO A 22 -12.70 -9.40 -10.21
C PRO A 22 -11.71 -8.64 -11.10
N ALA A 23 -12.24 -7.85 -12.05
CA ALA A 23 -11.42 -7.07 -12.97
C ALA A 23 -10.45 -6.11 -12.25
N ASP A 24 -10.82 -5.58 -11.09
CA ASP A 24 -9.98 -4.64 -10.34
C ASP A 24 -8.75 -5.31 -9.72
N VAL A 25 -8.85 -6.60 -9.35
CA VAL A 25 -7.70 -7.37 -8.87
C VAL A 25 -6.69 -7.59 -9.99
N TRP A 26 -7.18 -7.88 -11.21
CA TRP A 26 -6.33 -7.93 -12.41
C TRP A 26 -5.67 -6.59 -12.70
N ARG A 27 -6.43 -5.49 -12.67
CA ARG A 27 -5.92 -4.13 -12.91
C ARG A 27 -4.84 -3.77 -11.90
N PHE A 28 -5.09 -4.02 -10.62
CA PHE A 28 -4.12 -3.79 -9.55
C PHE A 28 -2.82 -4.55 -9.81
N TYR A 29 -2.89 -5.86 -10.02
CA TYR A 29 -1.68 -6.69 -10.13
C TYR A 29 -0.89 -6.41 -11.41
N LEU A 30 -1.57 -6.18 -12.54
CA LEU A 30 -0.90 -5.86 -13.80
C LEU A 30 -0.25 -4.48 -13.77
N LEU A 31 -0.85 -3.50 -13.08
CA LEU A 31 -0.22 -2.21 -12.83
C LEU A 31 0.95 -2.36 -11.86
N TYR A 32 0.82 -3.17 -10.80
CA TYR A 32 1.90 -3.45 -9.86
C TYR A 32 3.13 -4.06 -10.55
N LEU A 33 2.90 -4.97 -11.50
CA LEU A 33 3.94 -5.60 -12.33
C LEU A 33 4.34 -4.80 -13.57
N ARG A 34 3.94 -3.53 -13.70
CA ARG A 34 4.18 -2.76 -14.93
C ARG A 34 5.69 -2.71 -15.23
N PRO A 35 6.15 -3.24 -16.38
CA PRO A 35 7.56 -3.26 -16.72
C PRO A 35 8.00 -1.87 -17.21
N GLU A 36 8.54 -1.04 -16.31
CA GLU A 36 9.03 0.31 -16.65
C GLU A 36 10.51 0.32 -17.07
N GLY A 37 11.31 -0.66 -16.60
CA GLY A 37 12.73 -0.77 -16.94
C GLY A 37 13.22 -2.17 -17.32
N GLN A 38 12.60 -3.22 -16.77
CA GLN A 38 12.94 -4.62 -17.05
C GLN A 38 11.68 -5.46 -17.23
N ASP A 39 11.80 -6.55 -17.98
CA ASP A 39 10.71 -7.47 -18.23
C ASP A 39 10.18 -8.06 -16.91
N SER A 40 8.87 -7.96 -16.71
CA SER A 40 8.18 -8.56 -15.57
C SER A 40 7.46 -9.84 -15.99
N ALA A 41 7.41 -10.82 -15.08
CA ALA A 41 6.78 -12.11 -15.32
C ALA A 41 5.56 -12.29 -14.42
N PHE A 42 4.43 -12.69 -15.01
CA PHE A 42 3.23 -13.03 -14.28
C PHE A 42 3.42 -14.32 -13.47
N SER A 43 2.97 -14.31 -12.20
CA SER A 43 2.96 -15.48 -11.32
C SER A 43 1.65 -15.56 -10.54
N TRP A 44 1.00 -16.73 -10.55
CA TRP A 44 -0.22 -16.96 -9.78
C TRP A 44 0.01 -16.86 -8.27
N ALA A 45 1.13 -17.38 -7.78
CA ALA A 45 1.48 -17.33 -6.38
C ALA A 45 1.71 -15.88 -5.91
N ASP A 46 2.32 -15.06 -6.74
CA ASP A 46 2.58 -13.66 -6.43
C ASP A 46 1.30 -12.80 -6.55
N LEU A 47 0.42 -13.09 -7.52
CA LEU A 47 -0.92 -12.49 -7.57
C LEU A 47 -1.67 -12.72 -6.24
N LEU A 48 -1.71 -13.97 -5.77
CA LEU A 48 -2.36 -14.32 -4.51
C LEU A 48 -1.72 -13.60 -3.32
N LEU A 49 -0.38 -13.60 -3.27
CA LEU A 49 0.38 -12.97 -2.20
C LEU A 49 0.09 -11.46 -2.14
N LYS A 50 0.18 -10.76 -3.27
CA LYS A 50 -0.02 -9.30 -3.35
C LYS A 50 -1.46 -8.90 -3.12
N ASN A 51 -2.42 -9.70 -3.59
CA ASN A 51 -3.82 -9.49 -3.24
C ASN A 51 -4.05 -9.57 -1.73
N ASN A 52 -3.45 -10.56 -1.05
CA ASN A 52 -3.65 -10.73 0.39
C ASN A 52 -2.86 -9.71 1.21
N SER A 53 -1.62 -9.40 0.85
CA SER A 53 -0.77 -8.47 1.62
C SER A 53 -1.17 -7.01 1.41
N GLU A 54 -1.34 -6.58 0.16
CA GLU A 54 -1.57 -5.17 -0.16
C GLU A 54 -3.05 -4.81 -0.16
N LEU A 55 -3.90 -5.62 -0.80
CA LEU A 55 -5.32 -5.29 -0.90
C LEU A 55 -6.08 -5.68 0.37
N LEU A 56 -5.96 -6.92 0.84
CA LEU A 56 -6.75 -7.38 1.98
C LEU A 56 -6.23 -6.83 3.31
N ASN A 57 -4.95 -7.09 3.63
CA ASN A 57 -4.40 -6.79 4.95
C ASN A 57 -4.07 -5.32 5.18
N ASN A 58 -3.79 -4.57 4.11
CA ASN A 58 -3.41 -3.16 4.20
C ASN A 58 -4.58 -2.25 3.82
N LEU A 59 -4.86 -2.09 2.51
CA LEU A 59 -5.87 -1.13 2.03
C LEU A 59 -7.29 -1.47 2.52
N GLY A 60 -7.71 -2.71 2.35
CA GLY A 60 -9.05 -3.19 2.71
C GLY A 60 -9.28 -3.15 4.21
N ASN A 61 -8.30 -3.57 5.00
CA ASN A 61 -8.36 -3.48 6.46
C ASN A 61 -8.48 -2.02 6.94
N PHE A 62 -7.74 -1.08 6.34
CA PHE A 62 -7.85 0.34 6.68
C PHE A 62 -9.23 0.90 6.38
N ILE A 63 -9.73 0.72 5.15
CA ILE A 63 -11.03 1.24 4.71
C ILE A 63 -12.17 0.62 5.53
N ASN A 64 -12.12 -0.69 5.76
CA ASN A 64 -13.14 -1.39 6.53
C ASN A 64 -13.17 -0.92 7.98
N ARG A 65 -12.01 -0.74 8.64
CA ARG A 65 -11.97 -0.20 10.00
C ARG A 65 -12.50 1.23 10.07
N ALA A 66 -12.08 2.10 9.16
CA ALA A 66 -12.55 3.48 9.11
C ALA A 66 -14.07 3.54 8.91
N GLY A 67 -14.61 2.81 7.93
CA GLY A 67 -16.06 2.75 7.66
C GLY A 67 -16.84 2.11 8.80
N MET A 68 -16.34 1.01 9.38
CA MET A 68 -16.98 0.35 10.52
C MET A 68 -17.09 1.28 11.72
N PHE A 69 -16.06 2.09 12.01
CA PHE A 69 -16.14 3.07 13.09
C PHE A 69 -17.21 4.14 12.84
N VAL A 70 -17.31 4.66 11.62
CA VAL A 70 -18.35 5.63 11.26
C VAL A 70 -19.75 5.02 11.39
N CYS A 71 -19.98 3.84 10.84
CA CYS A 71 -21.28 3.18 10.90
C CYS A 71 -21.66 2.78 12.33
N LYS A 72 -20.71 2.23 13.10
CA LYS A 72 -20.97 1.68 14.43
C LYS A 72 -21.14 2.75 15.50
N PHE A 73 -20.32 3.79 15.47
CA PHE A 73 -20.27 4.78 16.55
C PHE A 73 -20.98 6.09 16.23
N PHE A 74 -21.15 6.41 14.94
CA PHE A 74 -21.72 7.69 14.50
C PHE A 74 -22.97 7.51 13.62
N GLY A 75 -23.57 6.31 13.62
CA GLY A 75 -24.82 6.03 12.89
C GLY A 75 -24.70 6.20 11.38
N GLY A 76 -23.48 6.06 10.83
CA GLY A 76 -23.23 6.25 9.39
C GLY A 76 -23.06 7.71 8.96
N SER A 77 -23.08 8.67 9.89
CA SER A 77 -22.78 10.08 9.60
C SER A 77 -21.35 10.43 10.00
N VAL A 78 -20.69 11.25 9.19
CA VAL A 78 -19.36 11.76 9.51
C VAL A 78 -19.47 12.74 10.70
N PRO A 79 -18.74 12.52 11.81
CA PRO A 79 -18.79 13.43 12.95
C PRO A 79 -18.06 14.75 12.66
N ALA A 80 -18.42 15.80 13.41
CA ALA A 80 -17.63 17.02 13.43
C ALA A 80 -16.25 16.75 14.04
N MET A 81 -15.19 17.21 13.36
CA MET A 81 -13.81 16.99 13.79
C MET A 81 -13.20 18.29 14.30
N VAL A 82 -12.61 18.26 15.49
CA VAL A 82 -11.77 19.34 16.02
C VAL A 82 -10.32 18.87 15.91
N LEU A 83 -9.55 19.49 15.01
CA LEU A 83 -8.22 19.03 14.66
C LEU A 83 -7.19 19.40 15.73
N THR A 84 -6.47 18.40 16.24
CA THR A 84 -5.29 18.61 17.08
C THR A 84 -4.04 18.90 16.23
N ALA A 85 -2.95 19.30 16.88
CA ALA A 85 -1.67 19.53 16.19
C ALA A 85 -1.12 18.25 15.53
N GLU A 86 -1.41 17.06 16.08
CA GLU A 86 -1.02 15.78 15.48
C GLU A 86 -1.84 15.45 14.24
N ASP A 87 -3.15 15.71 14.28
CA ASP A 87 -4.04 15.54 13.11
C ASP A 87 -3.62 16.45 11.95
N GLN A 88 -3.23 17.68 12.27
CA GLN A 88 -2.71 18.62 11.27
C GLN A 88 -1.42 18.13 10.63
N ARG A 89 -0.51 17.50 11.38
CA ARG A 89 0.72 16.89 10.84
C ARG A 89 0.38 15.71 9.93
N LEU A 90 -0.58 14.88 10.31
CA LEU A 90 -1.04 13.75 9.49
C LEU A 90 -1.66 14.26 8.18
N LEU A 91 -2.55 15.26 8.24
CA LEU A 91 -3.17 15.87 7.06
C LEU A 91 -2.12 16.49 6.12
N ALA A 92 -1.12 17.17 6.68
CA ALA A 92 -0.02 17.71 5.89
C ALA A 92 0.77 16.61 5.18
N ARG A 93 1.02 15.48 5.86
CA ARG A 93 1.70 14.33 5.25
C ARG A 93 0.87 13.73 4.12
N VAL A 94 -0.42 13.47 4.34
CA VAL A 94 -1.33 12.95 3.30
C VAL A 94 -1.36 13.89 2.09
N THR A 95 -1.43 15.20 2.32
CA THR A 95 -1.42 16.20 1.25
C THR A 95 -0.11 16.17 0.45
N LEU A 96 1.03 15.97 1.12
CA LEU A 96 2.33 15.86 0.45
C LEU A 96 2.41 14.61 -0.43
N GLU A 97 2.04 13.44 0.09
CA GLU A 97 2.02 12.18 -0.65
C GLU A 97 1.07 12.28 -1.87
N MET A 98 -0.08 12.93 -1.70
CA MET A 98 -1.02 13.13 -2.81
C MET A 98 -0.44 14.03 -3.91
N ARG A 99 0.34 15.06 -3.56
CA ARG A 99 1.05 15.89 -4.56
C ARG A 99 2.13 15.08 -5.29
N GLN A 100 2.89 14.29 -4.56
CA GLN A 100 3.90 13.41 -5.15
C GLN A 100 3.27 12.41 -6.11
N TYR A 101 2.14 11.80 -5.72
CA TYR A 101 1.35 10.94 -6.59
C TYR A 101 0.97 11.63 -7.90
N HIS A 102 0.42 12.85 -7.85
CA HIS A 102 0.08 13.61 -9.06
C HIS A 102 1.31 13.85 -9.95
N GLN A 103 2.43 14.30 -9.37
CA GLN A 103 3.66 14.55 -10.13
C GLN A 103 4.19 13.29 -10.82
N LEU A 104 4.09 12.14 -10.17
CA LEU A 104 4.50 10.87 -10.76
C LEU A 104 3.56 10.47 -11.89
N MET A 105 2.25 10.57 -11.68
CA MET A 105 1.24 10.26 -12.71
C MET A 105 1.34 11.18 -13.94
N GLU A 106 1.75 12.44 -13.78
CA GLU A 106 2.05 13.36 -14.89
C GLU A 106 3.31 12.95 -15.66
N LYS A 107 4.33 12.45 -14.96
CA LYS A 107 5.60 11.98 -15.55
C LYS A 107 5.48 10.61 -16.20
N VAL A 108 4.42 9.84 -15.88
CA VAL A 108 4.18 8.55 -16.50
C VAL A 108 4.11 8.75 -18.01
N ARG A 109 5.13 8.26 -18.71
CA ARG A 109 5.09 8.09 -20.15
C ARG A 109 4.04 7.04 -20.47
N TRP A 110 2.87 7.49 -20.88
CA TRP A 110 1.95 6.64 -21.63
C TRP A 110 2.71 6.20 -22.87
N VAL A 111 2.78 4.89 -23.13
CA VAL A 111 3.35 4.37 -24.37
C VAL A 111 2.42 4.80 -25.50
N GLN A 112 2.62 6.03 -25.98
CA GLN A 112 2.00 6.63 -27.15
C GLN A 112 2.74 6.07 -28.36
N GLY A 113 2.34 4.88 -28.81
CA GLY A 113 2.46 4.35 -30.19
C GLY A 113 3.69 4.59 -31.07
N GLY A 114 4.81 5.10 -30.56
CA GLY A 114 6.01 5.48 -31.32
C GLY A 114 7.23 4.64 -30.93
N PRO A 115 8.20 4.44 -31.85
CA PRO A 115 9.33 3.56 -31.61
C PRO A 115 10.20 4.09 -30.46
N THR A 116 10.40 3.25 -29.45
CA THR A 116 11.12 3.59 -28.21
C THR A 116 12.65 3.58 -28.41
N PRO A 117 13.37 4.67 -28.05
CA PRO A 117 14.81 4.61 -27.86
C PRO A 117 15.12 3.86 -26.57
N ARG A 118 15.99 2.85 -26.65
CA ARG A 118 16.52 2.13 -25.48
C ARG A 118 17.50 3.03 -24.73
N GLY A 119 17.09 3.59 -23.60
CA GLY A 119 18.03 4.29 -22.71
C GLY A 119 17.34 5.35 -21.85
N GLY A 120 16.97 4.97 -20.63
CA GLY A 120 16.45 5.90 -19.63
C GLY A 120 15.65 5.16 -18.58
N GLY A 121 16.32 4.73 -17.51
CA GLY A 121 15.66 4.13 -16.36
C GLY A 121 14.69 5.13 -15.74
N ALA A 122 13.40 4.84 -15.85
CA ALA A 122 12.37 5.50 -15.06
C ALA A 122 12.30 4.78 -13.71
N GLU A 123 12.53 5.54 -12.64
CA GLU A 123 12.30 5.11 -11.26
C GLU A 123 10.76 5.01 -11.02
N PRO A 124 10.26 3.93 -10.40
CA PRO A 124 8.84 3.59 -10.50
C PRO A 124 7.92 4.52 -9.69
N ALA A 125 6.87 5.02 -10.36
CA ALA A 125 5.76 5.76 -9.77
C ALA A 125 4.94 4.96 -8.73
N LEU A 126 5.14 3.64 -8.65
CA LEU A 126 4.38 2.73 -7.77
C LEU A 126 5.01 2.52 -6.39
N GLN A 127 6.23 3.02 -6.13
CA GLN A 127 6.81 2.97 -4.78
C GLN A 127 6.09 3.84 -3.76
N VAL A 128 5.20 4.75 -4.19
CA VAL A 128 4.37 5.59 -3.31
C VAL A 128 3.27 4.80 -2.59
N LEU A 129 2.93 3.59 -3.04
CA LEU A 129 1.91 2.75 -2.39
C LEU A 129 2.47 1.79 -1.34
N SER A 130 3.79 1.75 -1.12
CA SER A 130 4.41 0.94 -0.07
C SER A 130 4.57 1.77 1.20
N PRO A 131 3.82 1.54 2.29
CA PRO A 131 4.03 2.23 3.55
C PRO A 131 5.21 1.57 4.27
N THR A 132 6.44 1.87 3.85
CA THR A 132 7.60 1.58 4.70
C THR A 132 7.65 2.66 5.80
N CYS A 133 6.73 2.55 6.75
CA CYS A 133 6.96 3.01 8.12
C CYS A 133 8.03 2.08 8.73
N ALA A 134 9.28 2.21 8.30
CA ALA A 134 10.41 1.71 9.08
C ALA A 134 10.82 2.85 10.04
N PRO A 135 10.68 2.69 11.37
CA PRO A 135 11.32 3.62 12.29
C PRO A 135 12.85 3.55 12.10
N PRO A 136 13.59 4.66 12.24
CA PRO A 136 15.05 4.61 12.15
C PRO A 136 15.60 3.75 13.29
N ALA A 137 16.11 2.57 12.93
CA ALA A 137 16.87 1.72 13.82
C ALA A 137 18.26 2.35 14.05
N SER A 138 18.39 3.17 15.10
CA SER A 138 19.56 3.22 15.98
C SER A 138 19.55 4.50 16.83
N ALA A 139 19.09 4.36 18.09
CA ALA A 139 19.60 5.18 19.18
C ALA A 139 19.82 4.24 20.36
N THR A 140 20.92 3.51 20.31
CA THR A 140 21.52 2.86 21.46
C THR A 140 21.75 3.91 22.54
N ARG A 141 21.00 3.86 23.63
CA ARG A 141 21.46 4.42 24.91
C ARG A 141 21.19 3.41 26.02
N SER A 142 22.30 2.75 26.36
CA SER A 142 22.54 2.11 27.64
C SER A 142 22.11 3.02 28.79
N GLY A 143 21.39 2.45 29.76
CA GLY A 143 20.87 3.17 30.91
C GLY A 143 20.05 2.23 31.79
N ALA A 144 20.71 1.25 32.38
CA ALA A 144 20.14 0.44 33.44
C ALA A 144 19.84 1.35 34.65
N CYS A 145 18.56 1.57 34.94
CA CYS A 145 18.11 2.04 36.25
C CYS A 145 17.41 0.87 36.94
N SER A 146 18.12 0.30 37.91
CA SER A 146 17.69 -0.73 38.83
C SER A 146 16.41 -0.33 39.58
N ALA A 147 15.45 -1.25 39.61
CA ALA A 147 14.31 -1.21 40.50
C ALA A 147 14.75 -1.39 41.97
N SER A 148 14.23 -0.53 42.85
CA SER A 148 14.15 -0.79 44.30
C SER A 148 12.68 -0.90 44.70
N PRO A 149 12.32 -1.81 45.62
CA PRO A 149 10.94 -2.05 46.01
C PRO A 149 10.49 -1.06 47.09
N ALA A 150 9.33 -0.42 46.91
CA ALA A 150 8.69 0.37 47.96
C ALA A 150 7.76 -0.54 48.77
N THR A 151 8.15 -0.71 50.04
CA THR A 151 7.45 -1.40 51.12
C THR A 151 6.06 -0.80 51.36
N ALA A 152 5.01 -1.64 51.38
CA ALA A 152 3.68 -1.27 51.82
C ALA A 152 3.64 -1.25 53.35
N THR A 153 3.53 -0.05 53.94
CA THR A 153 3.23 0.11 55.37
C THR A 153 1.71 0.26 55.54
N SER A 154 1.10 -0.74 56.16
CA SER A 154 -0.23 -0.70 56.73
C SER A 154 -0.24 0.23 57.95
N THR A 155 -1.04 1.29 57.93
CA THR A 155 -1.47 1.99 59.15
C THR A 155 -2.95 2.32 59.04
N SER A 156 -3.68 1.88 60.06
CA SER A 156 -5.10 2.02 60.30
C SER A 156 -5.58 3.45 60.52
N ARG A 157 -6.85 3.69 60.17
CA ARG A 157 -7.78 4.46 60.99
C ARG A 157 -9.21 4.01 60.72
#